data_AF-A0A1F9QCJ8-F1
#
_entry.id   AF-A0A1F9QCJ8-F1
#
_cell.length_a   1.000
_cell.length_b   1.000
_cell.length_c   1.000
_cell.angle_alpha   90.00
_cell.angle_beta   90.00
_cell.angle_gamma   90.00
#
_symmetry.space_group_name_H-M   'P 1'
#
loop_
_entity.id
_entity.type
_entity.pdbx_description
1 polymer ?
#
loop_
_entity_poly.entity_id
_entity_poly.type
_entity_poly.pdbx_seq_one_letter_code
_entity_poly.pdbx_strand_id
1 'polypeptide(L)'
;MFDLETWELLSYVVTVVGLPMAILVFVFEQRKERENEEDEVYQLLSDNYEEFLRTALANPDLHLFTAGKEPALSPEQRERMFIIFDMLISLFERAYLLLYEDRMNEKQARRWRSWEDYMGDWCRRDDFRAALPELLRGEDREFAAYIEALASRPV
;
A
#
# COMPACT_ATOMS: atom_id res chain seq x y z
N MET A 1 27.08 9.60 55.03
CA MET A 1 27.77 9.81 53.74
C MET A 1 27.94 8.43 53.16
N PHE A 2 27.40 8.12 51.98
CA PHE A 2 27.49 6.76 51.44
C PHE A 2 28.96 6.42 51.15
N ASP A 3 29.42 5.27 51.66
CA ASP A 3 30.79 4.80 51.47
C ASP A 3 31.02 4.36 50.01
N LEU A 4 32.29 4.42 49.56
CA LEU A 4 32.69 4.10 48.19
C LEU A 4 32.22 2.70 47.73
N GLU A 5 32.25 1.72 48.63
CA GLU A 5 31.79 0.34 48.39
C GLU A 5 30.29 0.28 48.02
N THR A 6 29.47 1.17 48.61
CA THR A 6 28.05 1.27 48.26
C THR A 6 27.87 1.79 46.83
N TRP A 7 28.69 2.78 46.44
CA TRP A 7 28.69 3.31 45.07
C TRP A 7 29.17 2.29 44.04
N GLU A 8 30.19 1.49 44.38
CA GLU A 8 30.68 0.41 43.52
C GLU A 8 29.62 -0.68 43.32
N LEU A 9 28.98 -1.16 44.40
CA LEU A 9 27.90 -2.13 44.33
C LEU A 9 26.74 -1.63 43.46
N LEU A 10 26.34 -0.36 43.63
CA LEU A 10 25.30 0.26 42.81
C LEU A 10 25.69 0.31 41.33
N SER A 11 26.96 0.58 41.02
CA SER A 11 27.44 0.57 39.64
C SER A 11 27.34 -0.83 39.02
N TYR A 12 27.70 -1.88 39.76
CA TYR A 12 27.53 -3.26 39.31
C TYR A 12 26.06 -3.64 39.11
N VAL A 13 25.16 -3.20 39.99
CA VAL A 13 23.72 -3.42 39.80
C VAL A 13 23.23 -2.75 38.52
N VAL A 14 23.63 -1.50 38.25
CA VAL A 14 23.26 -0.80 37.01
C VAL A 14 23.87 -1.49 35.78
N THR A 15 25.10 -1.97 35.84
CA THR A 15 25.74 -2.64 34.70
C THR A 15 25.16 -4.03 34.45
N VAL A 16 24.88 -4.82 35.50
CA VAL A 16 24.40 -6.20 35.38
C VAL A 16 22.89 -6.27 35.16
N VAL A 17 22.12 -5.34 35.71
CA VAL A 17 20.66 -5.32 35.57
C VAL A 17 20.20 -4.23 34.62
N GLY A 18 20.71 -3.01 34.79
CA GLY A 18 20.29 -1.84 34.02
C GLY A 18 20.64 -1.95 32.54
N LEU A 19 21.86 -2.37 32.17
CA LEU A 19 22.24 -2.49 30.76
C LEU A 19 21.45 -3.60 30.03
N PRO A 20 21.31 -4.84 30.56
CA PRO A 20 20.45 -5.84 29.92
C PRO A 20 18.98 -5.41 29.86
N MET A 21 18.46 -4.75 30.89
CA MET A 21 17.10 -4.19 30.87
C MET A 21 16.95 -3.14 29.77
N ALA A 22 17.91 -2.22 29.62
CA ALA A 22 17.89 -1.22 28.57
C ALA A 22 17.91 -1.84 27.17
N ILE A 23 18.73 -2.88 26.95
CA ILE A 23 18.75 -3.64 25.69
C ILE A 23 17.39 -4.32 25.44
N LEU A 24 16.79 -4.94 26.45
CA LEU A 24 15.49 -5.60 26.33
C LEU A 24 14.38 -4.60 25.98
N VAL A 25 14.34 -3.45 26.67
CA VAL A 25 13.38 -2.37 26.38
C VAL A 25 13.60 -1.83 24.99
N PHE A 26 14.84 -1.57 24.58
CA PHE A 26 15.16 -1.09 23.24
C PHE A 26 14.71 -2.05 22.14
N VAL A 27 14.92 -3.36 22.32
CA VAL A 27 14.44 -4.38 21.36
C VAL A 27 12.92 -4.44 21.34
N PHE A 28 12.25 -4.29 22.49
CA PHE A 28 10.79 -4.26 22.56
C PHE A 28 10.22 -3.01 21.86
N GLU A 29 10.81 -1.84 22.09
CA GLU A 29 10.42 -0.59 21.45
C GLU A 29 10.65 -0.65 19.93
N GLN A 30 11.80 -1.15 19.45
CA GLN A 30 12.04 -1.33 18.02
C GLN A 30 11.01 -2.24 17.35
N ARG A 31 10.60 -3.33 18.02
CA ARG A 31 9.58 -4.23 17.47
C ARG A 31 8.23 -3.53 17.37
N LYS A 32 7.85 -2.77 18.40
CA LYS A 32 6.62 -1.99 18.42
C LYS A 32 6.63 -0.87 17.37
N GLU A 33 7.76 -0.19 17.19
CA GLU A 33 7.93 0.88 16.20
C GLU A 33 7.74 0.34 14.78
N ARG A 34 8.34 -0.82 14.45
CA ARG A 34 8.11 -1.49 13.16
C ARG A 34 6.65 -1.88 12.92
N GLU A 35 5.96 -2.38 13.95
CA GLU A 35 4.53 -2.70 13.85
C GLU A 35 3.70 -1.43 13.59
N ASN A 36 4.03 -0.32 14.25
CA ASN A 36 3.38 0.97 14.01
C ASN A 36 3.64 1.50 12.60
N GLU A 37 4.87 1.45 12.10
CA GLU A 37 5.21 1.87 10.73
C GLU A 37 4.42 1.07 9.69
N GLU A 38 4.31 -0.26 9.86
CA GLU A 38 3.49 -1.11 8.99
C GLU A 38 2.01 -0.71 8.99
N ASP A 39 1.48 -0.32 10.16
CA ASP A 39 0.08 0.07 10.31
C ASP A 39 -0.18 1.49 9.75
N GLU A 40 0.77 2.41 9.88
CA GLU A 40 0.70 3.75 9.26
C GLU A 40 0.66 3.66 7.73
N VAL A 41 1.52 2.82 7.12
CA VAL A 41 1.50 2.57 5.67
C VAL A 41 0.15 2.00 5.24
N TYR A 42 -0.40 1.05 6.01
CA TYR A 42 -1.69 0.46 5.71
C TYR A 42 -2.84 1.48 5.82
N GLN A 43 -2.79 2.35 6.82
CA GLN A 43 -3.78 3.42 7.01
C GLN A 43 -3.72 4.42 5.85
N LEU A 44 -2.53 4.86 5.44
CA LEU A 44 -2.36 5.77 4.29
C LEU A 44 -2.96 5.20 3.00
N LEU A 45 -2.71 3.92 2.72
CA LEU A 45 -3.28 3.26 1.54
C LEU A 45 -4.81 3.10 1.65
N SER A 46 -5.31 2.82 2.85
CA SER A 46 -6.74 2.72 3.11
C SER A 46 -7.46 4.06 2.90
N ASP A 47 -6.87 5.16 3.38
CA ASP A 47 -7.40 6.51 3.22
C ASP A 47 -7.46 6.92 1.73
N ASN A 48 -6.37 6.67 0.98
CA ASN A 48 -6.35 6.94 -0.46
C ASN A 48 -7.38 6.08 -1.24
N TYR A 49 -7.56 4.82 -0.83
CA TYR A 49 -8.58 3.95 -1.41
C TYR A 49 -10.00 4.46 -1.11
N GLU A 50 -10.25 4.92 0.11
CA GLU A 50 -11.53 5.54 0.47
C GLU A 50 -11.82 6.79 -0.38
N GLU A 51 -10.81 7.63 -0.62
CA GLU A 51 -10.94 8.82 -1.47
C GLU A 51 -11.29 8.45 -2.93
N PHE A 52 -10.66 7.40 -3.47
CA PHE A 52 -11.03 6.84 -4.77
C PHE A 52 -12.49 6.40 -4.79
N LEU A 53 -12.93 5.62 -3.79
CA LEU A 53 -14.32 5.14 -3.71
C LEU A 53 -15.32 6.29 -3.60
N ARG A 54 -15.01 7.34 -2.83
CA ARG A 54 -15.85 8.54 -2.71
C ARG A 54 -15.97 9.27 -4.04
N THR A 55 -14.88 9.39 -4.79
CA THR A 55 -14.86 10.01 -6.12
C THR A 55 -15.69 9.20 -7.12
N ALA A 56 -15.53 7.88 -7.12
CA ALA A 56 -16.33 7.00 -7.96
C ALA A 56 -17.82 7.04 -7.60
N LEU A 57 -18.16 7.09 -6.30
CA LEU A 57 -19.53 7.22 -5.82
C LEU A 57 -20.18 8.55 -6.23
N ALA A 58 -19.39 9.62 -6.34
CA ALA A 58 -19.84 10.93 -6.82
C ALA A 58 -20.08 10.97 -8.34
N ASN A 59 -19.61 9.96 -9.09
CA ASN A 59 -19.77 9.85 -10.55
C ASN A 59 -20.48 8.54 -10.94
N PRO A 60 -21.71 8.29 -10.44
CA PRO A 60 -22.41 7.02 -10.64
C PRO A 60 -22.79 6.76 -12.11
N ASP A 61 -22.93 7.83 -12.90
CA ASP A 61 -23.24 7.78 -14.33
C ASP A 61 -22.11 7.19 -15.19
N LEU A 62 -20.90 7.05 -14.64
CA LEU A 62 -19.77 6.40 -15.30
C LEU A 62 -19.80 4.86 -15.17
N HIS A 63 -20.68 4.31 -14.32
CA HIS A 63 -20.85 2.86 -14.17
C HIS A 63 -19.55 2.09 -13.87
N LEU A 64 -18.64 2.69 -13.08
CA LEU A 64 -17.33 2.13 -12.74
C LEU A 64 -17.39 0.75 -12.09
N PHE A 65 -18.39 0.52 -11.23
CA PHE A 65 -18.59 -0.75 -10.51
C PHE A 65 -19.82 -1.55 -10.97
N THR A 66 -20.48 -1.15 -12.05
CA THR A 66 -21.66 -1.87 -12.56
C THR A 66 -21.22 -2.96 -13.53
N ALA A 67 -21.60 -4.20 -13.26
CA ALA A 67 -21.45 -5.29 -14.22
C ALA A 67 -22.47 -5.13 -15.36
N GLY A 68 -22.00 -4.95 -16.60
CA GLY A 68 -22.90 -4.75 -17.73
C GLY A 68 -22.22 -4.24 -18.99
N LYS A 69 -23.04 -4.01 -20.02
CA LYS A 69 -22.59 -3.48 -21.31
C LYS A 69 -22.08 -2.05 -21.13
N GLU A 70 -20.92 -1.74 -21.72
CA GLU A 70 -20.29 -0.42 -21.66
C GLU A 70 -21.31 0.67 -22.06
N PRO A 71 -21.64 1.59 -21.15
CA PRO A 71 -22.57 2.67 -21.47
C PRO A 71 -21.98 3.53 -22.58
N ALA A 72 -22.83 4.05 -23.47
CA ALA A 72 -22.39 5.02 -24.46
C ALA A 72 -22.07 6.35 -23.75
N LEU A 73 -20.83 6.49 -23.28
CA LEU A 73 -20.36 7.68 -22.57
C LEU A 73 -20.23 8.87 -23.51
N SER A 74 -20.67 10.05 -23.04
CA SER A 74 -20.41 11.34 -23.67
C SER A 74 -18.90 11.67 -23.64
N PRO A 75 -18.42 12.61 -24.48
CA PRO A 75 -17.02 13.04 -24.44
C PRO A 75 -16.58 13.51 -23.05
N GLU A 76 -17.40 14.30 -22.36
CA GLU A 76 -17.14 14.76 -20.99
C GLU A 76 -17.10 13.60 -19.99
N GLN A 77 -17.99 12.62 -20.12
CA GLN A 77 -17.98 11.43 -19.29
C GLN A 77 -16.70 10.62 -19.46
N ARG A 78 -16.20 10.47 -20.70
CA ARG A 78 -14.94 9.77 -20.98
C ARG A 78 -13.74 10.50 -20.37
N GLU A 79 -13.70 11.83 -20.44
CA GLU A 79 -12.63 12.62 -19.84
C GLU A 79 -12.60 12.44 -18.31
N ARG A 80 -13.76 12.55 -17.64
CA ARG A 80 -13.85 12.29 -16.19
C ARG A 80 -13.47 10.86 -15.83
N MET A 81 -13.91 9.88 -16.62
CA MET A 81 -13.56 8.48 -16.40
C MET A 81 -12.05 8.25 -16.53
N PHE A 82 -11.41 8.86 -17.53
CA PHE A 82 -9.97 8.78 -17.72
C PHE A 82 -9.21 9.35 -16.52
N ILE A 83 -9.62 10.51 -16.00
CA ILE A 83 -9.03 11.11 -14.78
C ILE A 83 -9.21 10.19 -13.56
N ILE A 84 -10.36 9.52 -13.43
CA ILE A 84 -10.59 8.56 -12.34
C ILE A 84 -9.70 7.32 -12.50
N PHE A 85 -9.47 6.85 -13.73
CA PHE A 85 -8.53 5.76 -13.99
C PHE A 85 -7.09 6.15 -13.70
N ASP A 86 -6.70 7.39 -14.03
CA ASP A 86 -5.38 7.96 -13.71
C ASP A 86 -5.16 7.97 -12.19
N MET A 87 -6.13 8.48 -11.43
CA MET A 87 -6.11 8.42 -9.96
C MET A 87 -6.01 6.99 -9.42
N LEU A 88 -6.69 6.03 -10.05
CA LEU A 88 -6.61 4.61 -9.67
C LEU A 88 -5.22 4.02 -9.95
N ILE A 89 -4.60 4.36 -11.09
CA ILE A 89 -3.24 3.95 -11.44
C ILE A 89 -2.24 4.51 -10.43
N SER A 90 -2.35 5.78 -10.04
CA SER A 90 -1.50 6.36 -8.99
C SER A 90 -1.69 5.67 -7.63
N LEU A 91 -2.91 5.22 -7.29
CA LEU A 91 -3.15 4.42 -6.08
C LEU A 91 -2.45 3.07 -6.17
N PHE A 92 -2.53 2.40 -7.33
CA PHE A 92 -1.86 1.13 -7.57
C PHE A 92 -0.34 1.25 -7.53
N GLU A 93 0.23 2.29 -8.14
CA GLU A 93 1.67 2.56 -8.08
C GLU A 93 2.12 2.72 -6.62
N ARG A 94 1.39 3.52 -5.84
CA ARG A 94 1.69 3.70 -4.42
C ARG A 94 1.60 2.40 -3.63
N ALA A 95 0.57 1.58 -3.89
CA ALA A 95 0.45 0.28 -3.25
C ALA A 95 1.63 -0.64 -3.62
N TYR A 96 2.06 -0.63 -4.89
CA TYR A 96 3.24 -1.36 -5.35
C TYR A 96 4.50 -0.88 -4.63
N LEU A 97 4.79 0.42 -4.64
CA LEU A 97 6.00 0.97 -4.02
C LEU A 97 6.07 0.78 -2.49
N LEU A 98 4.93 0.74 -1.81
CA LEU A 98 4.87 0.63 -0.35
C LEU A 98 4.72 -0.81 0.18
N LEU A 99 4.10 -1.71 -0.60
CA LEU A 99 3.79 -3.06 -0.13
C LEU A 99 4.50 -4.17 -0.92
N TYR A 100 4.94 -3.91 -2.15
CA TYR A 100 5.57 -4.93 -2.97
C TYR A 100 7.04 -5.13 -2.60
N GLU A 101 7.40 -6.40 -2.41
CA GLU A 101 8.75 -6.87 -2.16
C GLU A 101 8.91 -8.23 -2.82
N ASP A 102 10.08 -8.53 -3.40
CA ASP A 102 10.39 -9.85 -3.96
C ASP A 102 10.28 -10.98 -2.91
N ARG A 103 10.50 -10.65 -1.63
CA ARG A 103 10.55 -11.61 -0.52
C ARG A 103 9.69 -11.17 0.65
N MET A 104 8.40 -11.50 0.56
CA MET A 104 7.43 -11.21 1.60
C MET A 104 7.31 -12.34 2.63
N ASN A 105 7.05 -11.97 3.89
CA ASN A 105 6.50 -12.90 4.88
C ASN A 105 5.02 -13.22 4.58
N GLU A 106 4.44 -14.20 5.27
CA GLU A 106 3.04 -14.60 4.98
C GLU A 106 2.01 -13.48 5.19
N LYS A 107 2.21 -12.59 6.16
CA LYS A 107 1.29 -11.47 6.44
C LYS A 107 1.35 -10.44 5.30
N GLN A 108 2.55 -10.04 4.89
CA GLN A 108 2.79 -9.15 3.75
C GLN A 108 2.22 -9.75 2.46
N ALA A 109 2.52 -11.01 2.17
CA ALA A 109 2.04 -11.70 0.96
C ALA A 109 0.51 -11.77 0.89
N ARG A 110 -0.17 -12.00 2.03
CA ARG A 110 -1.64 -11.95 2.07
C ARG A 110 -2.20 -10.56 1.77
N ARG A 111 -1.60 -9.51 2.33
CA ARG A 111 -2.01 -8.11 2.07
C ARG A 111 -1.78 -7.74 0.60
N TRP A 112 -0.62 -8.12 0.05
CA TRP A 112 -0.29 -7.86 -1.34
C TRP A 112 -1.24 -8.56 -2.31
N ARG A 113 -1.57 -9.84 -2.06
CA ARG A 113 -2.51 -10.59 -2.92
C ARG A 113 -3.85 -9.90 -3.07
N SER A 114 -4.40 -9.30 -2.02
CA SER A 114 -5.64 -8.53 -2.12
C SER A 114 -5.53 -7.35 -3.09
N TRP A 115 -4.37 -6.67 -3.09
CA TRP A 115 -4.09 -5.58 -4.03
C TRP A 115 -3.83 -6.10 -5.45
N GLU A 116 -3.07 -7.19 -5.61
CA GLU A 116 -2.82 -7.81 -6.91
C GLU A 116 -4.13 -8.30 -7.55
N ASP A 117 -5.00 -8.95 -6.77
CA ASP A 117 -6.33 -9.36 -7.22
C ASP A 117 -7.16 -8.15 -7.65
N TYR A 118 -7.18 -7.08 -6.85
CA TYR A 118 -7.92 -5.86 -7.16
C TYR A 118 -7.40 -5.16 -8.44
N MET A 119 -6.08 -5.04 -8.62
CA MET A 119 -5.47 -4.56 -9.85
C MET A 119 -5.86 -5.45 -11.04
N GLY A 120 -5.87 -6.77 -10.83
CA GLY A 120 -6.25 -7.76 -11.84
C GLY A 120 -7.71 -7.62 -12.27
N ASP A 121 -8.62 -7.39 -11.34
CA ASP A 121 -10.04 -7.14 -11.60
C ASP A 121 -10.23 -5.93 -12.53
N TRP A 122 -9.53 -4.83 -12.25
CA TRP A 122 -9.56 -3.63 -13.08
C TRP A 122 -8.93 -3.86 -14.46
N CYS A 123 -7.79 -4.56 -14.51
CA CYS A 123 -7.15 -4.92 -15.78
C CYS A 123 -8.01 -5.83 -16.67
N ARG A 124 -8.99 -6.54 -16.10
CA ARG A 124 -9.96 -7.36 -16.86
C ARG A 124 -11.09 -6.53 -17.50
N ARG A 125 -11.26 -5.27 -17.09
CA ARG A 125 -12.25 -4.37 -17.67
C ARG A 125 -11.73 -3.81 -19.00
N ASP A 126 -12.54 -3.90 -20.07
CA ASP A 126 -12.10 -3.61 -21.43
C ASP A 126 -11.68 -2.15 -21.65
N ASP A 127 -12.43 -1.19 -21.11
CA ASP A 127 -12.16 0.24 -21.22
C ASP A 127 -10.92 0.66 -20.41
N PHE A 128 -10.74 0.14 -19.19
CA PHE A 128 -9.55 0.36 -18.39
C PHE A 128 -8.31 -0.20 -19.09
N ARG A 129 -8.40 -1.45 -19.57
CA ARG A 129 -7.34 -2.10 -20.35
C ARG A 129 -6.98 -1.31 -21.61
N ALA A 130 -7.97 -0.77 -22.31
CA ALA A 130 -7.74 0.04 -23.50
C ALA A 130 -7.03 1.37 -23.18
N ALA A 131 -7.26 1.93 -21.98
CA ALA A 131 -6.63 3.17 -21.52
C ALA A 131 -5.22 2.97 -20.95
N LEU A 132 -4.85 1.76 -20.51
CA LEU A 132 -3.54 1.45 -19.89
C LEU A 132 -2.31 2.03 -20.63
N PRO A 133 -2.18 1.93 -21.97
CA PRO A 133 -1.00 2.45 -22.67
C PRO A 133 -0.80 3.96 -22.55
N GLU A 134 -1.87 4.71 -22.28
CA GLU A 134 -1.81 6.13 -22.03
C GLU A 134 -1.63 6.43 -20.54
N LEU A 135 -2.36 5.71 -19.67
CA LEU A 135 -2.30 5.87 -18.22
C LEU A 135 -0.92 5.52 -17.62
N LEU A 136 -0.23 4.52 -18.17
CA LEU A 136 1.10 4.11 -17.68
C LEU A 136 2.25 5.00 -18.16
N ARG A 137 1.96 6.07 -18.92
CA ARG A 137 3.01 6.98 -19.41
C ARG A 137 3.52 7.88 -18.30
N GLY A 138 4.76 7.64 -17.90
CA GLY A 138 5.45 8.48 -16.91
C GLY A 138 5.44 7.88 -15.50
N GLU A 139 4.66 6.82 -15.29
CA GLU A 139 4.70 5.97 -14.09
C GLU A 139 6.04 5.23 -13.96
N ASP A 140 6.32 4.69 -12.78
CA ASP A 140 7.47 3.84 -12.54
C ASP A 140 7.53 2.67 -13.54
N ARG A 141 8.74 2.37 -14.03
CA ARG A 141 8.93 1.37 -15.10
C ARG A 141 8.66 -0.05 -14.61
N GLU A 142 9.01 -0.36 -13.36
CA GLU A 142 8.79 -1.70 -12.79
C GLU A 142 7.31 -1.91 -12.53
N PHE A 143 6.64 -0.90 -11.96
CA PHE A 143 5.20 -0.90 -11.78
C PHE A 143 4.42 -1.03 -13.10
N ALA A 144 4.78 -0.23 -14.12
CA ALA A 144 4.12 -0.29 -15.42
C ALA A 144 4.26 -1.69 -16.05
N ALA A 145 5.47 -2.27 -16.02
CA ALA A 145 5.69 -3.64 -16.50
C ALA A 145 4.90 -4.67 -15.68
N TYR A 146 4.75 -4.47 -14.37
CA TYR A 146 3.97 -5.34 -13.50
C TYR A 146 2.49 -5.33 -13.87
N ILE A 147 1.89 -4.14 -14.06
CA ILE A 147 0.49 -3.99 -14.46
C ILE A 147 0.24 -4.53 -15.86
N GLU A 148 1.13 -4.27 -16.81
CA GLU A 148 1.03 -4.85 -18.17
C GLU A 148 1.07 -6.38 -18.13
N ALA A 149 1.97 -6.96 -17.34
CA ALA A 149 2.04 -8.40 -17.15
C ALA A 149 0.76 -8.93 -16.51
N LEU A 150 0.22 -8.25 -15.49
CA LEU A 150 -1.04 -8.62 -14.83
C LEU A 150 -2.22 -8.58 -15.81
N ALA A 151 -2.31 -7.54 -16.63
CA ALA A 151 -3.32 -7.42 -17.67
C ALA A 151 -3.21 -8.53 -18.73
N SER A 152 -2.00 -9.00 -19.04
CA SER A 152 -1.79 -10.08 -20.02
C SER A 152 -2.20 -11.48 -19.52
N ARG A 153 -2.45 -11.66 -18.21
CA ARG A 153 -2.80 -12.98 -17.66
C ARG A 153 -4.18 -13.45 -18.18
N PRO A 154 -4.29 -14.70 -18.66
CA PRO A 154 -5.58 -15.28 -19.04
C PRO A 154 -6.46 -15.51 -17.81
N VAL A 155 -7.78 -15.35 -18.00
CA VAL A 155 -8.83 -15.59 -16.97
C VAL A 155 -9.01 -17.08 -16.70
#